data_AF-A0A9E8QAZ8-F1
#
_entry.id   AF-A0A9E8QAZ8-F1
#
_cell.length_a   1.000
_cell.length_b   1.000
_cell.length_c   1.000
_cell.angle_alpha   90.00
_cell.angle_beta   90.00
_cell.angle_gamma   90.00
#
_symmetry.space_group_name_H-M   'P 1'
#
loop_
_entity.id
_entity.type
_entity.pdbx_description
1 polymer ?
#
loop_
_entity_poly.entity_id
_entity_poly.type
_entity_poly.pdbx_seq_one_letter_code
_entity_poly.pdbx_strand_id
1 'polypeptide(L)'
;MADQKKLKKSAAKAYDKAEDAVTDARAAVAEAKRRAKKLAKKSRPSVKPLENALDDATSGLKDAKKTAKGAVQDSKGSASSGSSSSTPSPTPAEPRSIYTPPLPEVDETTVQLSDGHDAHVDLHAQTLVALRALARTKGITNVSRHTKATLIEKIEQA
;
A
#
# COMPACT_ATOMS: atom_id res chain seq x y z
N MET A 1 -44.54 -34.14 36.86
CA MET A 1 -43.16 -34.10 37.43
C MET A 1 -42.06 -34.63 36.49
N ALA A 2 -42.35 -35.50 35.51
CA ALA A 2 -41.33 -36.08 34.62
C ALA A 2 -40.65 -35.06 33.68
N ASP A 3 -41.40 -34.06 33.19
CA ASP A 3 -40.89 -33.11 32.20
C ASP A 3 -39.88 -32.11 32.78
N GLN A 4 -40.05 -31.69 34.04
CA GLN A 4 -39.03 -30.87 34.72
C GLN A 4 -37.68 -31.59 34.85
N LYS A 5 -37.69 -32.92 35.06
CA LYS A 5 -36.45 -33.70 35.20
C LYS A 5 -35.71 -33.80 33.86
N LYS A 6 -36.43 -33.90 32.74
CA LYS A 6 -35.86 -33.89 31.39
C LYS A 6 -35.30 -32.52 31.02
N LEU A 7 -36.02 -31.45 31.33
CA LEU A 7 -35.59 -30.06 31.09
C LEU A 7 -34.30 -29.73 31.86
N LYS A 8 -34.21 -30.08 33.15
CA LYS A 8 -32.99 -29.88 33.94
C LYS A 8 -31.77 -30.63 33.37
N LYS A 9 -31.99 -31.85 32.87
CA LYS A 9 -30.93 -32.68 32.28
C LYS A 9 -30.47 -32.17 30.91
N SER A 10 -31.40 -31.60 30.13
CA SER A 10 -31.10 -30.90 28.88
C SER A 10 -30.32 -29.60 29.14
N ALA A 11 -30.73 -28.81 30.13
CA ALA A 11 -30.05 -27.57 30.50
C ALA A 11 -28.61 -27.81 30.97
N ALA A 12 -28.39 -28.84 31.80
CA ALA A 12 -27.04 -29.24 32.23
C ALA A 12 -26.15 -29.59 31.03
N LYS A 13 -26.62 -30.43 30.10
CA LYS A 13 -25.87 -30.80 28.89
C LYS A 13 -25.57 -29.61 27.99
N ALA A 14 -26.50 -28.65 27.89
CA ALA A 14 -26.29 -27.44 27.11
C ALA A 14 -25.24 -26.54 27.75
N TYR A 15 -25.22 -26.47 29.08
CA TYR A 15 -24.22 -25.72 29.84
C TYR A 15 -22.83 -26.33 29.70
N ASP A 16 -22.69 -27.64 29.87
CA ASP A 16 -21.41 -28.35 29.69
C ASP A 16 -20.84 -28.11 28.29
N LYS A 17 -21.68 -28.18 27.25
CA LYS A 17 -21.28 -27.93 25.87
C LYS A 17 -20.91 -26.46 25.61
N ALA A 18 -21.53 -25.52 26.33
CA ALA A 18 -21.17 -24.12 26.28
C ALA A 18 -19.80 -23.87 26.96
N GLU A 19 -19.51 -24.52 28.08
CA GLU A 19 -18.19 -24.42 28.71
C GLU A 19 -17.08 -25.00 27.83
N ASP A 20 -17.30 -26.15 27.19
CA ASP A 20 -16.36 -26.72 26.22
C ASP A 20 -16.10 -25.77 25.04
N ALA A 21 -17.15 -25.14 24.51
CA ALA A 21 -17.00 -24.16 23.43
C ALA A 21 -16.23 -22.90 23.87
N VAL A 22 -16.46 -22.43 25.10
CA VAL A 22 -15.75 -21.27 25.66
C VAL A 22 -14.28 -21.59 25.92
N THR A 23 -13.95 -22.80 26.37
CA THR A 23 -12.57 -23.22 26.59
C THR A 23 -11.81 -23.38 25.28
N ASP A 24 -12.42 -23.98 24.25
CA ASP A 24 -11.82 -24.10 22.91
C ASP A 24 -11.62 -22.72 22.26
N ALA A 25 -12.61 -21.83 22.36
CA ALA A 25 -12.48 -20.45 21.88
C ALA A 25 -11.34 -19.69 22.57
N ARG A 26 -11.17 -19.86 23.89
CA ARG A 26 -10.04 -19.28 24.63
C ARG A 26 -8.70 -19.86 24.18
N ALA A 27 -8.63 -21.17 23.94
CA ALA A 27 -7.42 -21.82 23.42
C ALA A 27 -7.05 -21.30 22.02
N ALA A 28 -8.03 -21.18 21.12
CA ALA A 28 -7.84 -20.62 19.79
C ALA A 28 -7.35 -19.16 19.83
N VAL A 29 -7.89 -18.33 20.72
CA VAL A 29 -7.43 -16.94 20.93
C VAL A 29 -6.00 -16.89 21.45
N ALA A 30 -5.63 -17.76 22.39
CA ALA A 30 -4.26 -17.82 22.89
C ALA A 30 -3.27 -18.24 21.79
N GLU A 31 -3.65 -19.19 20.94
CA GLU A 31 -2.86 -19.67 19.81
C GLU A 31 -2.69 -18.57 18.74
N ALA A 32 -3.77 -17.88 18.39
CA ALA A 32 -3.76 -16.71 17.51
C ALA A 32 -2.85 -15.59 18.03
N LYS A 33 -2.91 -15.28 19.34
CA LYS A 33 -2.00 -14.30 19.96
C LYS A 33 -0.53 -14.73 19.86
N ARG A 34 -0.20 -16.02 20.02
CA ARG A 34 1.17 -16.52 19.84
C ARG A 34 1.63 -16.42 18.39
N ARG A 35 0.76 -16.74 17.42
CA ARG A 35 1.06 -16.58 15.98
C ARG A 35 1.29 -15.11 15.61
N ALA A 36 0.43 -14.21 16.08
CA ALA A 36 0.56 -12.77 15.86
C ALA A 36 1.89 -12.24 16.43
N LYS A 37 2.28 -12.64 17.65
CA LYS A 37 3.56 -12.23 18.26
C LYS A 37 4.77 -12.75 17.48
N LYS A 38 4.70 -13.96 16.91
CA LYS A 38 5.76 -14.52 16.05
C LYS A 38 5.86 -13.79 14.72
N LEU A 39 4.74 -13.45 14.09
CA LEU A 39 4.71 -12.66 12.85
C LEU A 39 5.23 -11.24 13.08
N ALA A 40 4.86 -10.59 14.19
CA ALA A 40 5.38 -9.28 14.55
C ALA A 40 6.90 -9.27 14.77
N LYS A 41 7.49 -10.36 15.28
CA LYS A 41 8.96 -10.48 15.38
C LYS A 41 9.64 -10.68 14.02
N LYS A 42 9.01 -11.38 13.08
CA LYS A 42 9.54 -11.62 11.73
C LYS A 42 9.37 -10.42 10.80
N SER A 43 8.33 -9.62 11.01
CA SER A 43 7.98 -8.47 10.18
C SER A 43 8.66 -7.17 10.61
N ARG A 44 9.40 -7.14 11.73
CA ARG A 44 10.21 -5.97 12.08
C ARG A 44 11.41 -5.94 11.13
N PRO A 45 11.51 -4.96 10.20
CA PRO A 45 12.76 -4.76 9.48
C PRO A 45 13.86 -4.55 10.53
N SER A 46 14.99 -5.21 10.34
CA SER A 46 16.17 -4.98 11.17
C SER A 46 16.44 -3.47 11.19
N VAL A 47 16.57 -2.88 12.38
CA VAL A 47 16.82 -1.43 12.53
C VAL A 47 18.28 -1.09 12.17
N LYS A 48 19.18 -2.06 12.24
CA LYS A 48 20.61 -1.88 11.96
C LYS A 48 20.91 -1.38 10.53
N PRO A 49 20.30 -1.92 9.46
CA PRO A 49 20.41 -1.35 8.12
C PRO A 49 19.93 0.11 8.00
N LEU A 50 18.92 0.51 8.79
CA LEU A 50 18.37 1.87 8.73
C LEU A 50 19.28 2.87 9.47
N GLU A 51 19.86 2.48 10.61
CA GLU A 51 20.86 3.28 11.32
C GLU A 51 22.12 3.49 10.45
N ASN A 52 22.65 2.43 9.85
CA ASN A 52 23.80 2.55 8.94
C ASN A 52 23.47 3.41 7.72
N ALA A 53 22.27 3.29 7.14
CA ALA A 53 21.87 4.13 6.01
C ALA A 53 21.70 5.62 6.39
N LEU A 54 21.30 5.91 7.64
CA LEU A 54 21.24 7.28 8.16
C LEU A 54 22.64 7.84 8.44
N ASP A 55 23.56 7.04 8.97
CA ASP A 55 24.95 7.44 9.18
C ASP A 55 25.70 7.66 7.85
N ASP A 56 25.46 6.83 6.84
CA ASP A 56 26.00 7.00 5.49
C ASP A 56 25.41 8.25 4.79
N ALA A 57 24.11 8.50 4.95
CA ALA A 57 23.48 9.70 4.39
C ALA A 57 23.97 10.98 5.07
N THR A 58 24.17 10.97 6.39
CA THR A 58 24.64 12.14 7.14
C THR A 58 26.12 12.43 6.92
N SER A 59 26.95 11.40 6.74
CA SER A 59 28.37 11.57 6.35
C SER A 59 28.48 12.10 4.92
N GLY A 60 27.75 11.53 3.96
CA GLY A 60 27.69 12.02 2.58
C GLY A 60 27.24 13.49 2.47
N LEU A 61 26.29 13.91 3.32
CA LEU A 61 25.85 15.31 3.37
C LEU A 61 26.95 16.27 3.88
N LYS A 62 27.77 15.83 4.86
CA LYS A 62 28.90 16.61 5.36
C LYS A 62 30.00 16.75 4.31
N ASP A 63 30.29 15.69 3.57
CA ASP A 63 31.29 15.70 2.51
C ASP A 63 30.83 16.53 1.29
N ALA A 64 29.54 16.45 0.93
CA ALA A 64 28.93 17.30 -0.09
C ALA A 64 28.96 18.79 0.31
N LYS A 65 28.75 19.10 1.59
CA LYS A 65 28.84 20.48 2.10
C LYS A 65 30.28 21.02 2.11
N LYS A 66 31.27 20.15 2.36
CA LYS A 66 32.69 20.53 2.34
C LYS A 66 33.20 20.79 0.92
N THR A 67 32.80 19.95 -0.04
CA THR A 67 33.13 20.10 -1.47
C THR A 67 32.47 21.35 -2.08
N ALA A 68 31.21 21.63 -1.74
CA ALA A 68 30.53 22.86 -2.18
C ALA A 68 31.17 24.15 -1.62
N LYS A 69 31.80 24.10 -0.44
CA LYS A 69 32.46 25.28 0.15
C LYS A 69 33.88 25.52 -0.41
N GLY A 70 34.53 24.50 -0.97
CA GLY A 70 35.80 24.62 -1.69
C GLY A 70 35.64 25.22 -3.10
N ALA A 71 34.58 24.84 -3.82
CA ALA A 71 34.33 25.29 -5.20
C ALA A 71 34.05 26.80 -5.35
N VAL A 72 33.70 27.50 -4.27
CA VAL A 72 33.43 28.95 -4.28
C VAL A 72 34.71 29.79 -4.16
N GLN A 73 35.84 29.22 -3.74
CA GLN A 73 37.11 29.96 -3.64
C GLN A 73 37.95 29.99 -4.92
N ASP A 74 37.67 29.13 -5.91
CA ASP A 74 38.50 29.04 -7.13
C ASP A 74 37.94 29.81 -8.34
N SER A 75 36.85 30.57 -8.19
CA SER A 75 36.25 31.37 -9.25
C SER A 75 36.46 32.87 -9.05
N LYS A 76 37.73 33.31 -9.03
CA LYS A 76 38.07 34.73 -9.20
C LYS A 76 39.32 34.91 -10.06
N GLY A 77 39.12 34.92 -11.38
CA GLY A 77 40.15 35.39 -12.31
C GLY A 77 39.90 35.00 -13.77
N SER A 78 39.14 35.81 -14.50
CA SER A 78 39.54 36.39 -15.80
C SER A 78 38.34 37.06 -16.47
N ALA A 79 38.53 38.31 -16.91
CA ALA A 79 37.52 39.21 -17.44
C ALA A 79 37.63 39.38 -18.96
N SER A 80 36.50 39.60 -19.65
CA SER A 80 36.31 40.53 -20.79
C SER A 80 34.83 40.45 -21.22
N SER A 81 33.98 41.47 -21.03
CA SER A 81 33.78 42.75 -21.74
C SER A 81 32.71 42.69 -22.83
N GLY A 82 31.67 43.53 -22.70
CA GLY A 82 30.65 43.86 -23.73
C GLY A 82 29.22 43.69 -23.20
N SER A 83 28.62 44.65 -22.48
CA SER A 83 27.92 45.86 -23.00
C SER A 83 26.83 45.48 -24.02
N SER A 84 25.53 45.77 -23.90
CA SER A 84 24.77 46.75 -23.13
C SER A 84 23.26 46.44 -23.23
N SER A 85 22.48 46.86 -22.23
CA SER A 85 21.05 47.28 -22.27
C SER A 85 20.17 46.76 -23.43
N SER A 86 19.03 46.10 -23.20
CA SER A 86 17.84 46.69 -22.57
C SER A 86 16.69 45.66 -22.67
N THR A 87 15.86 45.55 -21.63
CA THR A 87 14.51 44.97 -21.71
C THR A 87 13.53 46.10 -22.06
N PRO A 88 12.51 45.86 -22.91
CA PRO A 88 11.22 45.48 -22.34
C PRO A 88 10.25 44.65 -23.21
N SER A 89 9.34 43.99 -22.47
CA SER A 89 7.93 43.66 -22.79
C SER A 89 7.58 42.24 -23.29
N PRO A 90 6.39 41.72 -22.88
CA PRO A 90 6.03 40.31 -22.98
C PRO A 90 5.19 40.03 -24.22
N THR A 91 5.74 39.28 -25.16
CA THR A 91 4.96 38.61 -26.21
C THR A 91 4.46 37.27 -25.66
N PRO A 92 3.16 36.94 -25.75
CA PRO A 92 2.66 35.61 -25.40
C PRO A 92 3.13 34.65 -26.49
N ALA A 93 4.30 34.05 -26.28
CA ALA A 93 4.78 32.95 -27.11
C ALA A 93 3.92 31.73 -26.78
N GLU A 94 3.16 31.27 -27.78
CA GLU A 94 2.48 29.98 -27.74
C GLU A 94 3.44 28.91 -27.19
N PRO A 95 3.00 28.05 -26.25
CA PRO A 95 3.85 26.99 -25.77
C PRO A 95 4.17 26.10 -26.97
N ARG A 96 5.45 26.10 -27.38
CA ARG A 96 6.00 25.17 -28.36
C ARG A 96 5.46 23.80 -27.96
N SER A 97 4.67 23.19 -28.84
CA SER A 97 4.04 21.89 -28.63
C SER A 97 5.15 20.86 -28.44
N ILE A 98 5.61 20.71 -27.21
CA ILE A 98 6.44 19.60 -26.79
C ILE A 98 5.55 18.39 -27.01
N TYR A 99 5.87 17.60 -28.04
CA TYR A 99 5.21 16.35 -28.35
C TYR A 99 5.18 15.53 -27.06
N THR A 100 4.01 15.52 -26.42
CA THR A 100 3.75 14.75 -25.23
C THR A 100 3.23 13.43 -25.75
N PRO A 101 4.02 12.34 -25.72
CA PRO A 101 3.55 11.06 -26.22
C PRO A 101 2.26 10.69 -25.47
N PRO A 102 1.25 10.15 -26.17
CA PRO A 102 0.01 9.74 -25.54
C PRO A 102 0.33 8.75 -24.40
N LEU A 103 -0.22 9.03 -23.22
CA LEU A 103 -0.18 8.08 -22.11
C LEU A 103 -0.79 6.75 -22.59
N PRO A 104 -0.21 5.60 -22.22
CA PRO A 104 -0.80 4.31 -22.55
C PRO A 104 -2.25 4.28 -22.04
N GLU A 105 -3.17 3.85 -22.90
CA GLU A 105 -4.55 3.54 -22.51
C GLU A 105 -4.48 2.51 -21.39
N VAL A 106 -4.88 2.92 -20.19
CA VAL A 106 -5.09 1.99 -19.09
C VAL A 106 -6.34 1.21 -19.42
N ASP A 107 -6.28 -0.12 -19.37
CA ASP A 107 -7.45 -0.99 -19.57
C ASP A 107 -8.45 -0.74 -18.42
N GLU A 108 -9.38 0.17 -18.64
CA GLU A 108 -10.33 0.61 -17.61
C GLU A 108 -11.52 -0.35 -17.54
N THR A 109 -11.72 -0.96 -16.37
CA THR A 109 -12.94 -1.72 -16.08
C THR A 109 -13.83 -0.94 -15.12
N THR A 110 -15.02 -0.61 -15.61
CA THR A 110 -16.10 0.00 -14.81
C THR A 110 -16.56 -0.97 -13.73
N VAL A 111 -16.46 -0.56 -12.47
CA VAL A 111 -17.00 -1.30 -11.32
C VAL A 111 -18.14 -0.48 -10.73
N GLN A 112 -19.36 -1.02 -10.76
CA GLN A 112 -20.50 -0.45 -10.05
C GLN A 112 -20.27 -0.51 -8.54
N LEU A 113 -20.10 0.65 -7.91
CA LEU A 113 -20.17 0.75 -6.46
C LEU A 113 -21.64 0.66 -6.02
N SER A 114 -21.84 0.19 -4.79
CA SER A 114 -23.15 0.06 -4.13
C SER A 114 -23.93 1.37 -3.94
N ASP A 115 -23.33 2.52 -4.28
CA ASP A 115 -23.96 3.85 -4.30
C ASP A 115 -24.49 4.25 -5.70
N GLY A 116 -24.43 3.36 -6.70
CA GLY A 116 -24.92 3.63 -8.05
C GLY A 116 -24.01 4.51 -8.90
N HIS A 117 -22.77 4.75 -8.45
CA HIS A 117 -21.74 5.44 -9.23
C HIS A 117 -20.75 4.42 -9.82
N ASP A 118 -20.58 4.46 -11.14
CA ASP A 118 -19.51 3.77 -11.85
C ASP A 118 -18.18 4.46 -11.51
N ALA A 119 -17.44 3.93 -10.54
CA ALA A 119 -16.07 4.34 -10.34
C ALA A 119 -15.20 3.49 -11.25
N HIS A 120 -14.52 4.16 -12.18
CA HIS A 120 -13.42 3.57 -12.93
C HIS A 120 -12.28 3.33 -11.94
N VAL A 121 -12.05 2.07 -11.56
CA VAL A 121 -10.99 1.73 -10.61
C VAL A 121 -9.88 1.00 -11.35
N ASP A 122 -8.70 1.61 -11.41
CA ASP A 122 -7.50 0.99 -11.95
C ASP A 122 -7.16 -0.28 -11.14
N LEU A 123 -7.44 -1.45 -11.72
CA LEU A 123 -7.19 -2.76 -11.13
C LEU A 123 -5.69 -3.01 -10.89
N HIS A 124 -4.82 -2.42 -11.71
CA HIS A 124 -3.38 -2.54 -11.59
C HIS A 124 -2.82 -1.73 -10.42
N ALA A 125 -3.41 -0.58 -10.09
CA ALA A 125 -3.07 0.18 -8.89
C ALA A 125 -3.57 -0.48 -7.58
N GLN A 126 -4.56 -1.36 -7.65
CA GLN A 126 -5.15 -1.95 -6.45
C GLN A 126 -4.23 -2.92 -5.69
N THR A 127 -4.50 -3.02 -4.39
CA THR A 127 -3.89 -4.04 -3.52
C THR A 127 -4.53 -5.41 -3.76
N LEU A 128 -3.79 -6.48 -3.47
CA LEU A 128 -4.28 -7.86 -3.59
C LEU A 128 -5.51 -8.11 -2.70
N VAL A 129 -5.63 -7.41 -1.57
CA VAL A 129 -6.79 -7.50 -0.66
C VAL A 129 -8.04 -6.90 -1.32
N ALA A 130 -7.90 -5.73 -1.94
CA ALA A 130 -9.00 -5.06 -2.66
C ALA A 130 -9.46 -5.90 -3.86
N LEU A 131 -8.52 -6.41 -4.67
CA LEU A 131 -8.83 -7.31 -5.78
C LEU A 131 -9.56 -8.58 -5.33
N ARG A 132 -9.18 -9.17 -4.19
CA ARG A 132 -9.93 -10.33 -3.63
C ARG A 132 -11.32 -9.95 -3.13
N ALA A 133 -11.54 -8.73 -2.68
CA ALA A 133 -12.87 -8.26 -2.31
C ALA A 133 -13.75 -8.09 -3.56
N LEU A 134 -13.23 -7.42 -4.58
CA LEU A 134 -13.91 -7.25 -5.88
C LEU A 134 -14.19 -8.58 -6.57
N ALA A 135 -13.23 -9.50 -6.53
CA ALA A 135 -13.44 -10.82 -7.10
C ALA A 135 -14.58 -11.57 -6.40
N ARG A 136 -14.74 -11.40 -5.08
CA ARG A 136 -15.86 -12.00 -4.32
C ARG A 136 -17.20 -11.35 -4.66
N THR A 137 -17.25 -10.04 -4.87
CA THR A 137 -18.50 -9.37 -5.28
C THR A 137 -18.92 -9.79 -6.69
N LYS A 138 -17.95 -10.08 -7.57
CA LYS A 138 -18.19 -10.67 -8.91
C LYS A 138 -18.43 -12.18 -8.91
N GLY A 139 -18.50 -12.84 -7.75
CA GLY A 139 -18.80 -14.28 -7.65
C GLY A 139 -17.62 -15.22 -7.98
N ILE A 140 -16.40 -14.70 -8.11
CA ILE A 140 -15.20 -15.52 -8.36
C ILE A 140 -14.84 -16.29 -7.08
N THR A 141 -14.69 -17.61 -7.20
CA THR A 141 -14.30 -18.49 -6.08
C THR A 141 -12.78 -18.68 -6.01
N ASN A 142 -12.27 -19.25 -4.91
CA ASN A 142 -10.85 -19.56 -4.73
C ASN A 142 -9.89 -18.36 -4.84
N VAL A 143 -10.36 -17.14 -4.56
CA VAL A 143 -9.59 -15.87 -4.66
C VAL A 143 -8.28 -15.83 -3.87
N SER A 144 -8.10 -16.70 -2.86
CA SER A 144 -6.87 -16.81 -2.09
C SER A 144 -5.73 -17.50 -2.84
N ARG A 145 -6.04 -18.35 -3.83
CA ARG A 145 -5.06 -19.12 -4.62
C ARG A 145 -4.57 -18.39 -5.86
N HIS A 146 -5.26 -17.32 -6.26
CA HIS A 146 -4.93 -16.56 -7.45
C HIS A 146 -3.87 -15.49 -7.15
N THR A 147 -2.95 -15.31 -8.11
CA THR A 147 -1.97 -14.22 -8.10
C THR A 147 -2.65 -12.91 -8.44
N LYS A 148 -1.95 -11.77 -8.26
CA LYS A 148 -2.52 -10.45 -8.58
C LYS A 148 -2.96 -10.37 -10.06
N ALA A 149 -2.12 -10.81 -10.99
CA ALA A 149 -2.43 -10.82 -12.42
C ALA A 149 -3.66 -11.68 -12.75
N THR A 150 -3.73 -12.90 -12.23
CA THR A 150 -4.89 -13.78 -12.47
C THR A 150 -6.18 -13.23 -11.85
N LEU A 151 -6.10 -12.49 -10.74
CA LEU A 151 -7.27 -11.82 -10.18
C LEU A 151 -7.75 -10.69 -11.08
N ILE A 152 -6.84 -9.89 -11.63
CA ILE A 152 -7.17 -8.79 -12.55
C ILE A 152 -7.87 -9.35 -13.80
N GLU A 153 -7.25 -10.32 -14.47
CA GLU A 153 -7.82 -10.96 -15.67
C GLU A 153 -9.22 -11.54 -15.41
N LYS A 154 -9.40 -12.23 -14.27
CA LYS A 154 -10.71 -12.78 -13.91
C LYS A 154 -11.75 -11.72 -13.59
N ILE A 155 -11.34 -10.59 -13.01
CA ILE A 155 -12.23 -9.47 -12.73
C ILE A 155 -12.61 -8.77 -14.03
N GLU A 156 -11.74 -8.72 -15.04
CA GLU A 156 -12.04 -8.17 -16.37
C GLU A 156 -13.00 -9.06 -17.16
N GLN A 157 -12.88 -10.38 -17.02
CA GLN A 157 -13.72 -11.36 -17.72
C GLN A 157 -15.09 -11.62 -17.05
N ALA A 158 -15.32 -11.12 -15.83
CA ALA A 158 -16.52 -11.37 -15.03
C ALA A 158 -17.47 -10.16 -15.01
#